data_AF-A0A1Y2LTZ6-F1
#
_entry.id   AF-A0A1Y2LTZ6-F1
#
_cell.length_a   1.000
_cell.length_b   1.000
_cell.length_c   1.000
_cell.angle_alpha   90.00
_cell.angle_beta   90.00
_cell.angle_gamma   90.00
#
_symmetry.space_group_name_H-M   'P 1'
#
loop_
_entity.id
_entity.type
_entity.pdbx_description
1 polymer ?
#
loop_
_entity_poly.entity_id
_entity_poly.type
_entity_poly.pdbx_seq_one_letter_code
_entity_poly.pdbx_strand_id
1 'polypeptide(L)'
;MWGRKIPMMAAVTVFAIESGICGIANSGAVLIFGRIVQGFGTGGIGLFAEMILCDLKPLRKRGPYFAIKHIVFAVGTCLGPLLGGVFAEIDWRWCFYVNIPVCVIAFIVIYLRLDVGGGLKAHEVSVWNELSKIDYLGTGLLAFSVVMVLITLSTGGATSP
;
A
#
# COMPACT_ATOMS: atom_id res chain seq x y z
N MET A 1 -5.36 1.16 22.51
CA MET A 1 -4.49 2.32 22.25
C MET A 1 -3.61 2.17 20.99
N TRP A 2 -3.61 1.06 20.25
CA TRP A 2 -2.82 0.98 18.99
C TRP A 2 -3.47 0.19 17.83
N GLY A 3 -4.76 -0.11 17.87
CA GLY A 3 -5.38 -1.08 16.96
C GLY A 3 -5.21 -0.77 15.46
N ARG A 4 -5.27 0.51 15.07
CA ARG A 4 -5.13 0.93 13.65
C ARG A 4 -3.81 1.61 13.30
N LYS A 5 -3.11 2.10 14.32
CA LYS A 5 -1.78 2.71 14.16
C LYS A 5 -0.74 1.65 13.80
N ILE A 6 -0.75 0.49 14.49
CA ILE A 6 0.20 -0.60 14.23
C ILE A 6 0.05 -1.16 12.81
N PRO A 7 -1.15 -1.50 12.30
CA PRO A 7 -1.31 -1.99 10.94
C PRO A 7 -0.88 -0.99 9.87
N MET A 8 -1.19 0.30 10.05
CA MET A 8 -0.74 1.36 9.15
C MET A 8 0.79 1.49 9.14
N MET A 9 1.41 1.48 10.33
CA MET A 9 2.88 1.53 10.44
C MET A 9 3.53 0.28 9.85
N ALA A 10 2.96 -0.90 10.06
CA ALA A 10 3.45 -2.14 9.47
C ALA A 10 3.40 -2.10 7.94
N ALA A 11 2.31 -1.60 7.35
CA ALA A 11 2.19 -1.45 5.89
C ALA A 11 3.23 -0.48 5.32
N VAL A 12 3.48 0.64 6.00
CA VAL A 12 4.55 1.60 5.62
C VAL A 12 5.94 0.98 5.73
N THR A 13 6.21 0.20 6.78
CA THR A 13 7.50 -0.50 6.95
C THR A 13 7.71 -1.55 5.87
N VAL A 14 6.67 -2.34 5.53
CA VAL A 14 6.74 -3.33 4.43
C VAL A 14 7.07 -2.65 3.10
N PHE A 15 6.43 -1.51 2.83
CA PHE A 15 6.70 -0.72 1.62
C PHE A 15 8.13 -0.14 1.61
N ALA A 16 8.63 0.32 2.76
CA ALA A 16 10.01 0.80 2.88
C ALA A 16 11.05 -0.32 2.68
N ILE A 17 10.81 -1.51 3.25
CA ILE A 17 11.66 -2.69 3.08
C ILE A 17 11.72 -3.09 1.61
N GLU A 18 10.57 -3.14 0.94
CA GLU A 18 10.49 -3.44 -0.49
C GLU A 18 11.28 -2.45 -1.32
N SER A 19 11.16 -1.15 -1.06
CA SER A 19 11.90 -0.12 -1.79
C SER A 19 13.42 -0.31 -1.63
N GLY A 20 13.88 -0.78 -0.47
CA GLY A 20 15.28 -1.19 -0.26
C GLY A 20 15.67 -2.44 -1.07
N ILE A 21 14.82 -3.47 -1.09
CA ILE A 21 15.05 -4.72 -1.85
C ILE A 21 15.15 -4.43 -3.35
N CYS A 22 14.24 -3.60 -3.88
CA CYS A 22 14.24 -3.22 -5.30
C CYS A 22 15.42 -2.31 -5.66
N GLY A 23 15.86 -1.43 -4.75
CA GLY A 23 17.03 -0.58 -4.97
C GLY A 23 18.35 -1.37 -5.08
N ILE A 24 18.49 -2.47 -4.32
CA ILE A 24 19.69 -3.32 -4.31
C ILE A 24 19.55 -4.51 -5.30
N ALA A 25 18.41 -4.65 -5.98
CA ALA A 25 18.16 -5.78 -6.86
C ALA A 25 19.23 -5.87 -7.97
N ASN A 26 19.85 -7.06 -8.08
CA ASN A 26 20.86 -7.39 -9.09
C ASN A 26 20.34 -8.45 -10.10
N SER A 27 19.09 -8.89 -9.96
CA SER A 27 18.46 -9.88 -10.84
C SER A 27 16.98 -9.55 -11.01
N GLY A 28 16.43 -9.84 -12.20
CA GLY A 28 15.02 -9.65 -12.51
C GLY A 28 14.10 -10.43 -11.56
N ALA A 29 14.53 -11.61 -11.08
CA ALA A 29 13.77 -12.39 -10.10
C ALA A 29 13.59 -11.66 -8.77
N VAL A 30 14.63 -10.94 -8.31
CA VAL A 30 14.58 -10.13 -7.08
C VAL A 30 13.65 -8.94 -7.26
N LEU A 31 13.63 -8.34 -8.46
CA LEU A 31 12.73 -7.24 -8.79
C LEU A 31 11.26 -7.68 -8.77
N ILE A 32 10.95 -8.85 -9.36
CA ILE A 32 9.60 -9.43 -9.35
C ILE A 32 9.16 -9.75 -7.93
N PHE A 33 10.03 -10.36 -7.13
CA PHE A 33 9.75 -10.63 -5.73
C PHE A 33 9.45 -9.34 -4.95
N GLY A 34 10.27 -8.31 -5.16
CA GLY A 34 10.03 -6.97 -4.59
C GLY A 34 8.66 -6.43 -4.96
N ARG A 35 8.24 -6.51 -6.23
CA ARG A 35 6.91 -6.05 -6.67
C ARG A 35 5.76 -6.80 -6.02
N ILE A 36 5.90 -8.11 -5.77
CA ILE A 36 4.90 -8.88 -5.03
C ILE A 36 4.76 -8.32 -3.61
N VAL A 37 5.87 -8.10 -2.92
CA VAL A 37 5.88 -7.49 -1.57
C VAL A 37 5.32 -6.06 -1.59
N GLN A 38 5.61 -5.30 -2.64
CA GLN A 38 5.13 -3.92 -2.82
C GLN A 38 3.61 -3.88 -2.89
N GLY A 39 3.00 -4.85 -3.57
CA GLY A 39 1.55 -4.98 -3.68
C GLY A 39 0.89 -5.10 -2.31
N PHE A 40 1.45 -5.93 -1.43
CA PHE A 40 0.96 -6.07 -0.05
C PHE A 40 1.09 -4.77 0.75
N GLY A 41 2.24 -4.10 0.68
CA GLY A 41 2.47 -2.84 1.40
C GLY A 41 1.54 -1.72 0.92
N THR A 42 1.47 -1.50 -0.40
CA THR A 42 0.67 -0.42 -1.00
C THR A 42 -0.83 -0.63 -0.80
N GLY A 43 -1.30 -1.88 -0.95
CA GLY A 43 -2.69 -2.23 -0.68
C GLY A 43 -3.08 -2.00 0.78
N GLY A 44 -2.20 -2.38 1.71
CA GLY A 44 -2.38 -2.14 3.14
C GLY A 44 -2.47 -0.65 3.47
N ILE A 45 -1.55 0.17 2.95
CA ILE A 45 -1.54 1.63 3.16
C ILE A 45 -2.86 2.25 2.71
N GLY A 46 -3.34 1.89 1.50
CA GLY A 46 -4.60 2.39 0.97
C GLY A 46 -5.79 2.04 1.86
N LEU A 47 -5.94 0.76 2.20
CA LEU A 47 -7.02 0.25 3.04
C LEU A 47 -7.04 0.90 4.43
N PHE A 48 -5.89 0.93 5.11
CA PHE A 48 -5.82 1.50 6.46
C PHE A 48 -6.02 3.03 6.45
N ALA A 49 -5.54 3.75 5.44
CA ALA A 49 -5.78 5.18 5.32
C ALA A 49 -7.29 5.49 5.19
N GLU A 50 -8.01 4.73 4.37
CA GLU A 50 -9.46 4.90 4.20
C GLU A 50 -10.23 4.51 5.47
N MET A 51 -9.82 3.43 6.13
CA MET A 51 -10.40 2.99 7.39
C MET A 51 -10.23 4.06 8.49
N ILE A 52 -9.02 4.58 8.68
CA ILE A 52 -8.71 5.63 9.65
C ILE A 52 -9.54 6.89 9.37
N LEU A 53 -9.67 7.30 8.10
CA LEU A 53 -10.50 8.43 7.70
C LEU A 53 -11.97 8.21 8.07
N CYS A 54 -12.48 6.99 7.86
CA CYS A 54 -13.83 6.62 8.24
C CYS A 54 -14.07 6.70 9.75
N ASP A 55 -13.10 6.31 10.57
CA ASP A 55 -13.22 6.37 12.02
C ASP A 55 -13.12 7.80 12.57
N LEU A 56 -12.24 8.61 11.98
CA LEU A 56 -12.00 9.96 12.49
C LEU A 56 -13.12 10.94 12.11
N LYS A 57 -13.81 10.71 10.98
CA LYS A 57 -14.76 11.67 10.42
C LYS A 57 -16.17 11.07 10.26
N PRO A 58 -17.22 11.80 10.69
CA PRO A 58 -18.60 11.36 10.53
C PRO A 58 -18.97 11.24 9.04
N LEU A 59 -19.86 10.29 8.72
CA LEU A 59 -20.22 9.87 7.35
C LEU A 59 -20.47 11.04 6.38
N ARG A 60 -21.21 12.06 6.85
CA ARG A 60 -21.56 13.25 6.04
C ARG A 60 -20.36 14.10 5.60
N LYS A 61 -19.25 14.04 6.34
CA LYS A 61 -18.03 14.77 6.00
C LYS A 61 -17.01 13.91 5.25
N ARG A 62 -17.20 12.59 5.12
CA ARG A 62 -16.18 11.70 4.50
C ARG A 62 -15.93 12.01 3.03
N GLY A 63 -16.97 12.38 2.28
CA GLY A 63 -16.88 12.73 0.85
C GLY A 63 -15.74 13.71 0.51
N PRO A 64 -15.72 14.94 1.06
CA PRO A 64 -14.65 15.90 0.78
C PRO A 64 -13.26 15.45 1.24
N TYR A 65 -13.13 14.70 2.35
CA TYR A 65 -11.81 14.18 2.76
C TYR A 65 -11.30 13.09 1.82
N PHE A 66 -12.19 12.20 1.34
CA PHE A 66 -11.83 11.24 0.29
C PHE A 66 -11.45 11.95 -1.00
N ALA A 67 -12.18 13.00 -1.40
CA ALA A 67 -11.83 13.80 -2.57
C ALA A 67 -10.41 14.38 -2.44
N ILE A 68 -10.07 14.98 -1.30
CA ILE A 68 -8.71 15.50 -1.04
C ILE A 68 -7.66 14.37 -1.14
N LYS A 69 -7.90 13.21 -0.52
CA LYS A 69 -7.00 12.05 -0.60
C LYS A 69 -6.80 11.58 -2.04
N HIS A 70 -7.86 11.51 -2.84
CA HIS A 70 -7.78 11.11 -4.24
C HIS A 70 -7.13 12.16 -5.14
N ILE A 71 -7.27 13.46 -4.82
CA ILE A 71 -6.55 14.53 -5.52
C ILE A 71 -5.04 14.38 -5.29
N VAL A 72 -4.61 14.18 -4.04
CA VAL A 72 -3.19 13.95 -3.73
C VAL A 72 -2.67 12.71 -4.45
N PHE A 73 -3.46 11.64 -4.49
CA PHE A 73 -3.13 10.44 -5.25
C PHE A 73 -3.00 10.71 -6.76
N ALA A 74 -3.94 11.43 -7.36
CA ALA A 74 -3.91 11.78 -8.77
C ALA A 74 -2.68 12.64 -9.12
N VAL A 75 -2.38 13.65 -8.30
CA VAL A 75 -1.18 14.48 -8.44
C VAL A 75 0.08 13.62 -8.35
N GLY A 76 0.15 12.70 -7.38
CA GLY A 76 1.25 11.74 -7.26
C GLY A 76 1.41 10.87 -8.50
N THR A 77 0.31 10.35 -9.06
CA THR A 77 0.31 9.54 -10.29
C THR A 77 0.77 10.33 -11.51
N CYS A 78 0.47 11.64 -11.59
CA CYS A 78 0.97 12.50 -12.66
C CYS A 78 2.47 12.85 -12.49
N LEU A 79 2.91 13.11 -11.26
CA LEU A 79 4.31 13.44 -10.96
C LEU A 79 5.23 12.21 -11.02
N GLY A 80 4.70 11.02 -10.76
CA GLY A 80 5.46 9.76 -10.74
C GLY A 80 6.26 9.51 -12.01
N PRO A 81 5.65 9.51 -13.21
CA PRO A 81 6.37 9.33 -14.48
C PRO A 81 7.36 10.46 -14.78
N LEU A 82 7.03 11.70 -14.43
CA LEU A 82 7.91 12.85 -14.65
C LEU A 82 9.20 12.73 -13.85
N LEU A 83 9.07 12.45 -12.55
CA LEU A 83 10.21 12.22 -11.66
C LEU A 83 10.95 10.93 -12.05
N GLY A 84 10.22 9.87 -12.37
CA GLY A 84 10.78 8.59 -12.80
C GLY A 84 11.60 8.69 -14.08
N GLY A 85 11.19 9.54 -15.03
CA GLY A 85 11.96 9.81 -16.25
C GLY A 85 13.31 10.44 -15.96
N VAL A 86 13.35 11.47 -15.11
CA VAL A 86 14.60 12.14 -14.70
C VAL A 86 15.52 11.19 -13.93
N PHE A 87 14.97 10.35 -13.04
CA PHE A 87 15.77 9.39 -12.29
C PHE A 87 16.29 8.24 -13.16
N ALA A 88 15.53 7.83 -14.18
CA ALA A 88 15.94 6.78 -15.11
C ALA A 88 17.14 7.17 -15.99
N GLU A 89 17.35 8.47 -16.23
CA GLU A 89 18.51 8.96 -16.99
C GLU A 89 19.84 8.81 -16.23
N ILE A 90 19.80 8.81 -14.89
CA ILE A 90 21.00 8.66 -14.05
C ILE A 90 21.19 7.18 -13.69
N ASP A 91 20.19 6.60 -13.02
CA ASP A 91 20.22 5.22 -12.53
C ASP A 91 18.78 4.84 -12.12
N TRP A 92 18.21 3.82 -12.77
CA TRP A 92 16.83 3.36 -12.52
C TRP A 92 16.56 2.99 -11.04
N ARG A 93 17.62 2.69 -10.28
CA ARG A 93 17.57 2.38 -8.84
C ARG A 93 17.08 3.57 -8.00
N TRP A 94 17.33 4.80 -8.45
CA TRP A 94 16.89 6.01 -7.73
C TRP A 94 15.36 6.13 -7.65
N CYS A 95 14.64 5.55 -8.60
CA CYS A 95 13.18 5.46 -8.55
C CYS A 95 12.68 4.73 -7.28
N PHE A 96 13.48 3.80 -6.73
CA PHE A 96 13.16 3.09 -5.50
C PHE A 96 13.72 3.79 -4.26
N TYR A 97 14.93 4.34 -4.35
CA TYR A 97 15.55 5.06 -3.23
C TYR A 97 14.78 6.32 -2.83
N VAL A 98 14.12 7.02 -3.75
CA VAL A 98 13.29 8.20 -3.46
C VAL A 98 12.07 7.86 -2.61
N ASN A 99 11.57 6.63 -2.66
CA ASN A 99 10.46 6.23 -1.80
C ASN A 99 10.87 6.14 -0.33
N ILE A 100 12.10 5.69 -0.02
CA ILE A 100 12.59 5.51 1.35
C ILE A 100 12.47 6.79 2.21
N PRO A 101 12.98 7.98 1.82
CA PRO A 101 12.82 9.18 2.62
C PRO A 101 11.35 9.58 2.78
N VAL A 102 10.51 9.38 1.76
CA VAL A 102 9.07 9.63 1.83
C VAL A 102 8.42 8.71 2.88
N CYS A 103 8.79 7.42 2.90
CA CYS A 103 8.31 6.47 3.89
C CYS A 103 8.76 6.82 5.30
N VAL A 104 10.02 7.26 5.47
CA VAL A 104 10.54 7.70 6.78
C VAL A 104 9.76 8.91 7.29
N ILE A 105 9.54 9.91 6.43
CA ILE A 105 8.74 11.09 6.78
C ILE A 105 7.31 10.67 7.15
N ALA A 106 6.67 9.84 6.33
CA ALA A 106 5.33 9.33 6.60
C ALA A 106 5.26 8.56 7.92
N PHE A 107 6.25 7.70 8.19
CA PHE A 107 6.36 6.93 9.42
C PHE A 107 6.48 7.85 10.64
N ILE A 108 7.33 8.87 10.59
CA ILE A 108 7.50 9.85 11.67
C ILE A 108 6.21 10.65 11.88
N VAL A 109 5.57 11.13 10.80
CA VAL A 109 4.31 11.87 10.87
C VAL A 109 3.22 11.01 11.48
N ILE A 110 3.08 9.76 11.06
CA ILE A 110 2.12 8.81 11.64
C ILE A 110 2.46 8.54 13.11
N TYR A 111 3.73 8.33 13.43
CA TYR A 111 4.14 8.08 14.81
C TYR A 111 3.82 9.25 15.74
N LEU A 112 4.07 10.50 15.31
CA LEU A 112 3.89 11.70 16.12
C LEU A 112 2.47 12.26 16.12
N ARG A 113 1.76 12.20 14.98
CA ARG A 113 0.46 12.88 14.79
C ARG A 113 -0.72 11.95 14.76
N LEU A 114 -0.53 10.67 14.45
CA LEU A 114 -1.62 9.70 14.50
C LEU A 114 -1.79 9.21 15.94
N ASP A 115 -2.52 10.01 16.72
CA ASP A 115 -3.08 9.61 18.01
C ASP A 115 -4.58 9.32 17.83
N VAL A 116 -4.90 8.06 17.54
CA VAL A 116 -6.29 7.60 17.44
C VAL A 116 -6.79 7.36 18.88
N GLY A 117 -7.02 8.47 19.58
CA GLY A 117 -7.38 8.53 21.00
C GLY A 117 -8.84 8.20 21.33
N GLY A 118 -9.64 7.62 20.43
CA GLY A 118 -11.03 7.29 20.76
C GLY A 118 -11.70 6.45 19.68
N GLY A 119 -12.35 5.36 20.09
CA GLY A 119 -13.29 4.68 19.20
C GLY A 119 -13.57 3.24 19.58
N LEU A 120 -12.56 2.39 19.60
CA LEU A 120 -12.72 0.98 19.96
C LEU A 120 -11.48 0.55 20.75
N LYS A 121 -11.68 0.30 22.05
CA LYS A 121 -10.76 -0.55 22.81
C LYS A 121 -10.59 -1.80 21.96
N ALA A 122 -9.38 -2.04 21.46
CA ALA A 122 -8.99 -3.37 21.05
C ALA A 122 -9.18 -4.20 22.31
N HIS A 123 -10.35 -4.83 22.42
CA HIS A 123 -10.53 -5.97 23.29
C HIS A 123 -9.39 -6.93 22.95
N GLU A 124 -8.96 -7.72 23.92
CA GLU A 124 -7.83 -8.64 23.83
C GLU A 124 -8.10 -9.78 22.83
N VAL A 125 -8.41 -9.45 21.58
CA VAL A 125 -8.65 -10.40 20.51
C VAL A 125 -7.29 -10.77 19.97
N SER A 126 -6.84 -11.98 20.33
CA SER A 126 -5.72 -12.65 19.72
C SER A 126 -5.84 -12.55 18.20
N VAL A 127 -4.80 -12.01 17.54
CA VAL A 127 -4.71 -11.91 16.08
C VAL A 127 -5.05 -13.24 15.41
N TRP A 128 -4.68 -14.36 16.03
CA TRP A 128 -4.99 -15.71 15.57
C TRP A 128 -6.50 -16.04 15.56
N ASN A 129 -7.27 -15.54 16.52
CA ASN A 129 -8.72 -15.77 16.59
C ASN A 129 -9.49 -14.96 15.55
N GLU A 130 -9.00 -13.79 15.14
CA GLU A 130 -9.59 -13.06 14.02
C GLU A 130 -9.13 -13.58 12.66
N LEU A 131 -7.84 -13.93 12.53
CA LEU A 131 -7.36 -14.60 11.32
C LEU A 131 -8.15 -15.89 11.08
N SER A 132 -8.49 -16.67 12.11
CA SER A 132 -9.29 -17.90 11.92
C SER A 132 -10.75 -17.65 11.47
N LYS A 133 -11.27 -16.42 11.57
CA LYS A 133 -12.61 -16.05 11.08
C LYS A 133 -12.60 -15.52 9.65
N ILE A 134 -11.41 -15.32 9.07
CA ILE A 134 -11.29 -14.90 7.67
C ILE A 134 -11.75 -16.05 6.79
N ASP A 135 -12.63 -15.76 5.83
CA ASP A 135 -13.00 -16.70 4.77
C ASP A 135 -11.85 -16.80 3.77
N TYR A 136 -10.90 -17.68 4.07
CA TYR A 136 -9.74 -17.94 3.22
C TYR A 136 -10.12 -18.53 1.87
N LEU A 137 -11.20 -19.33 1.81
CA LEU A 137 -11.62 -19.99 0.59
C LEU A 137 -12.30 -18.99 -0.35
N GLY A 138 -13.20 -18.16 0.17
CA GLY A 138 -13.80 -17.05 -0.58
C GLY A 138 -12.77 -16.02 -1.03
N THR A 139 -11.86 -15.62 -0.14
CA THR A 139 -10.78 -14.67 -0.47
C THR A 139 -9.85 -15.25 -1.55
N GLY A 140 -9.48 -16.53 -1.43
CA GLY A 140 -8.64 -17.23 -2.40
C GLY A 140 -9.32 -17.38 -3.77
N LEU A 141 -10.60 -17.76 -3.79
CA LEU A 141 -11.37 -17.90 -5.02
C LEU A 141 -11.52 -16.55 -5.74
N LEU A 142 -11.80 -15.49 -4.99
CA LEU A 142 -11.94 -14.14 -5.54
C LEU A 142 -10.59 -13.63 -6.07
N ALA A 143 -9.50 -13.82 -5.33
CA ALA A 143 -8.16 -13.48 -5.78
C ALA A 143 -7.80 -14.24 -7.08
N PHE A 144 -8.07 -15.54 -7.13
CA PHE A 144 -7.82 -16.36 -8.30
C PHE A 144 -8.63 -15.90 -9.53
N SER A 145 -9.92 -15.62 -9.33
CA SER A 145 -10.79 -15.10 -10.39
C SER A 145 -10.28 -13.77 -10.95
N VAL A 146 -9.91 -12.82 -10.09
CA VAL A 146 -9.34 -11.53 -10.51
C VAL A 146 -8.03 -11.72 -11.27
N VAL A 147 -7.14 -12.60 -10.79
CA VAL A 147 -5.88 -12.90 -11.49
C VAL A 147 -6.15 -13.50 -12.88
N MET A 148 -7.06 -14.46 -12.99
CA MET A 148 -7.40 -15.08 -14.28
C MET A 148 -8.00 -14.07 -15.28
N VAL A 149 -8.88 -13.19 -14.79
CA VAL A 149 -9.46 -12.11 -15.59
C VAL A 149 -8.37 -11.13 -16.05
N LEU A 150 -7.48 -10.72 -15.15
CA LEU A 150 -6.37 -9.82 -15.46
C LEU A 150 -5.37 -10.44 -16.45
N ILE A 151 -5.04 -11.72 -16.30
CA ILE A 151 -4.18 -12.44 -17.26
C ILE A 151 -4.86 -12.43 -18.64
N THR A 152 -6.13 -12.81 -18.71
CA THR A 152 -6.88 -12.86 -19.98
C THR A 152 -6.97 -11.49 -20.66
N LEU A 153 -7.24 -10.42 -19.90
CA LEU A 153 -7.25 -9.05 -20.40
C LEU A 153 -5.86 -8.58 -20.84
N SER A 154 -4.82 -8.95 -20.09
CA SER A 154 -3.45 -8.54 -20.37
C SER A 154 -2.86 -9.27 -21.58
N THR A 155 -3.22 -10.54 -21.81
CA THR A 155 -2.72 -11.34 -22.94
C THR A 155 -3.63 -11.32 -24.15
N GLY A 156 -4.92 -11.00 -23.98
CA GLY A 156 -5.91 -10.96 -25.05
C GLY A 156 -5.66 -9.90 -26.13
N GLY A 157 -4.83 -8.90 -25.85
CA GLY A 157 -4.38 -7.89 -26.82
C GLY A 157 -3.01 -8.17 -27.47
N ALA A 158 -2.32 -9.24 -27.09
CA ALA A 158 -0.99 -9.57 -27.60
C ALA A 158 -1.08 -10.52 -28.79
N THR A 159 -0.79 -10.05 -30.00
CA THR A 159 -0.49 -10.91 -31.16
C THR A 159 0.89 -11.56 -30.96
N SER A 160 0.87 -12.74 -30.34
CA SER A 160 1.98 -13.70 -30.18
C SER A 160 3.09 -13.31 -29.18
N PRO A 161 3.79 -14.31 -28.60
CA PRO A 161 4.52 -14.19 -27.33
C PRO A 161 5.86 -13.45 -27.41
#